data_AF-I0EUK7-F1
#
_entry.id   AF-I0EUK7-F1
#
_cell.length_a   1.000
_cell.length_b   1.000
_cell.length_c   1.000
_cell.angle_alpha   90.00
_cell.angle_beta   90.00
_cell.angle_gamma   90.00
#
_symmetry.space_group_name_H-M   'P 1'
#
loop_
_entity.id
_entity.type
_entity.pdbx_description
1 polymer ?
#
loop_
_entity_poly.entity_id
_entity_poly.type
_entity_poly.pdbx_seq_one_letter_code
_entity_poly.pdbx_strand_id
1 'polypeptide(L)'
;MSEKINFEEIYQNIGFNKKFYKDVKGNHYKDIDSLLTDEMCLIAGDFYGIQKFIFDNLTTEYATKVLRAKSAFIQIFTDYLIEFICDKYGRDKTYKPYSKAGKIEILSKNLNENIIKDIQKTMDNYFMKYFLV
;
A
#
# COMPACT_ATOMS: atom_id res chain seq x y z
N MET A 1 27.95 14.35 -23.60
CA MET A 1 27.08 14.47 -24.79
C MET A 1 25.84 13.66 -24.46
N SER A 2 24.78 14.29 -23.93
CA SER A 2 23.54 13.57 -23.61
C SER A 2 22.68 13.51 -24.86
N GLU A 3 22.39 12.30 -25.32
CA GLU A 3 21.36 12.09 -26.35
C GLU A 3 20.03 12.55 -25.76
N LYS A 4 19.42 13.57 -26.38
CA LYS A 4 18.04 13.95 -26.07
C LYS A 4 17.15 12.82 -26.55
N ILE A 5 16.56 12.09 -25.60
CA ILE A 5 15.56 11.07 -25.91
C ILE A 5 14.38 11.76 -26.60
N ASN A 6 14.11 11.39 -27.85
CA ASN A 6 12.97 11.88 -28.60
C ASN A 6 11.71 11.11 -28.20
N PHE A 7 10.99 11.62 -27.20
CA PHE A 7 9.79 10.98 -26.68
C PHE A 7 8.69 10.77 -27.75
N GLU A 8 8.63 11.60 -28.79
CA GLU A 8 7.65 11.43 -29.89
C GLU A 8 7.83 10.13 -30.67
N GLU A 9 9.07 9.65 -30.80
CA GLU A 9 9.42 8.42 -31.50
C GLU A 9 9.07 7.18 -30.66
N ILE A 10 9.16 7.30 -29.33
CA ILE A 10 8.77 6.26 -28.38
C ILE A 10 7.26 6.04 -28.42
N TYR A 11 6.44 7.09 -28.50
CA TYR A 11 4.97 6.98 -28.44
C TYR A 11 4.34 6.27 -29.64
N GLN A 12 4.90 6.44 -30.84
CA GLN A 12 4.41 5.75 -32.05
C GLN A 12 4.55 4.23 -31.93
N ASN A 13 5.53 3.75 -31.16
CA ASN A 13 5.87 2.33 -31.02
C ASN A 13 5.11 1.59 -29.90
N ILE A 14 4.44 2.29 -28.97
CA ILE A 14 3.81 1.66 -27.78
C ILE A 14 2.27 1.53 -27.91
N GLY A 15 1.69 1.95 -29.04
CA GLY A 15 0.27 1.66 -29.34
C GLY A 15 -0.77 2.45 -28.52
N PHE A 16 -0.38 3.53 -27.83
CA PHE A 16 -1.34 4.40 -27.15
C PHE A 16 -2.08 5.31 -28.14
N ASN A 17 -3.40 5.46 -27.98
CA ASN A 17 -4.23 6.26 -28.88
C ASN A 17 -3.91 7.77 -28.76
N LYS A 18 -4.00 8.51 -29.88
CA LYS A 18 -3.89 9.99 -29.94
C LYS A 18 -4.70 10.73 -28.87
N LYS A 19 -5.83 10.17 -28.41
CA LYS A 19 -6.62 10.71 -27.30
C LYS A 19 -5.84 10.69 -25.98
N PHE A 20 -5.21 9.57 -25.62
CA PHE A 20 -4.35 9.46 -24.44
C PHE A 20 -3.21 10.49 -24.48
N TYR A 21 -2.59 10.69 -25.65
CA TYR A 21 -1.53 11.71 -25.80
C TYR A 21 -2.03 13.15 -25.61
N LYS A 22 -3.23 13.48 -26.12
CA LYS A 22 -3.82 14.80 -25.88
C LYS A 22 -4.19 15.00 -24.41
N ASP A 23 -4.67 13.95 -23.74
CA ASP A 23 -4.98 13.98 -22.31
C ASP A 23 -3.70 14.09 -21.47
N VAL A 24 -2.60 13.45 -21.91
CA VAL A 24 -1.26 13.55 -21.32
C VAL A 24 -0.68 14.96 -21.54
N LYS A 25 -0.64 15.48 -22.77
CA LYS A 25 -0.11 16.83 -23.04
C LYS A 25 -0.97 17.98 -22.50
N GLY A 26 -2.28 17.76 -22.36
CA GLY A 26 -3.25 18.77 -21.92
C GLY A 26 -3.36 18.89 -20.39
N ASN A 27 -2.95 17.87 -19.64
CA ASN A 27 -2.91 17.93 -18.19
C ASN A 27 -1.56 18.47 -17.70
N HIS A 28 -1.61 19.37 -16.72
CA HIS A 28 -0.46 19.94 -16.04
C HIS A 28 0.42 18.83 -15.43
N TYR A 29 1.41 18.37 -16.18
CA TYR A 29 2.51 17.58 -15.64
C TYR A 29 3.20 18.44 -14.58
N LYS A 30 3.03 18.06 -13.32
CA LYS A 30 3.90 18.56 -12.25
C LYS A 30 5.22 17.81 -12.36
N ASP A 31 6.31 18.55 -12.34
CA ASP A 31 7.64 17.98 -12.23
C ASP A 31 7.69 17.10 -10.97
N ILE A 32 8.28 15.90 -11.06
CA ILE A 32 8.44 15.05 -9.88
C ILE A 32 9.27 15.76 -8.82
N ASP A 33 10.26 16.56 -9.21
CA ASP A 33 11.08 17.35 -8.30
C ASP A 33 10.25 18.40 -7.56
N SER A 34 9.16 18.90 -8.19
CA SER A 34 8.22 19.82 -7.53
C SER A 34 7.27 19.13 -6.54
N LEU A 35 7.18 17.79 -6.58
CA LEU A 35 6.39 16.97 -5.67
C LEU A 35 7.23 16.37 -4.54
N LEU A 36 8.54 16.20 -4.78
CA LEU A 36 9.48 15.72 -3.78
C LEU A 36 9.72 16.80 -2.73
N THR A 37 9.57 16.44 -1.46
CA THR A 37 9.96 17.27 -0.32
C THR A 37 11.02 16.54 0.47
N ASP A 38 11.98 17.24 1.05
CA ASP A 38 13.11 16.64 1.80
C ASP A 38 12.67 15.75 2.98
N GLU A 39 11.42 15.89 3.45
CA GLU A 39 10.89 15.21 4.63
C GLU A 39 9.91 14.05 4.33
N MET A 40 9.85 13.55 3.09
CA MET A 40 8.98 12.41 2.77
C MET A 40 9.43 11.11 3.43
N CYS A 41 8.47 10.29 3.87
CA CYS A 41 8.72 8.96 4.37
C CYS A 41 7.79 7.91 3.76
N LEU A 42 8.31 6.70 3.61
CA LEU A 42 7.52 5.54 3.22
C LEU A 42 7.24 4.70 4.47
N ILE A 43 5.99 4.64 4.88
CA ILE A 43 5.53 3.76 5.95
C ILE A 43 5.22 2.41 5.31
N ALA A 44 5.99 1.39 5.65
CA ALA A 44 5.81 0.02 5.16
C ALA A 44 5.40 -0.90 6.32
N GLY A 45 4.44 -1.78 6.05
CA GLY A 45 3.98 -2.80 6.98
C GLY A 45 3.86 -4.16 6.30
N ASP A 46 4.08 -5.23 7.05
CA ASP A 46 3.97 -6.60 6.57
C ASP A 46 3.20 -7.43 7.59
N PHE A 47 2.17 -8.15 7.13
CA PHE A 47 1.49 -9.16 7.92
C PHE A 47 2.42 -10.39 8.01
N TYR A 48 3.22 -10.43 9.07
CA TYR A 48 4.16 -11.53 9.26
C TYR A 48 3.41 -12.84 9.61
N GLY A 49 3.84 -13.96 9.00
CA GLY A 49 3.29 -15.29 9.30
C GLY A 49 2.01 -15.67 8.56
N ILE A 50 1.67 -15.01 7.44
CA ILE A 50 0.47 -15.31 6.62
C ILE A 50 0.31 -16.80 6.31
N GLN A 51 1.39 -17.50 5.92
CA GLN A 51 1.30 -18.93 5.59
C GLN A 51 0.82 -19.74 6.80
N LYS A 52 1.45 -19.52 7.96
CA LYS A 52 1.06 -20.15 9.22
C LYS A 52 -0.40 -19.80 9.57
N PHE A 53 -0.77 -18.53 9.49
CA PHE A 53 -2.14 -18.09 9.76
C PHE A 53 -3.18 -18.78 8.87
N ILE A 54 -2.92 -18.86 7.55
CA ILE A 54 -3.84 -19.46 6.57
C ILE A 54 -3.95 -20.97 6.77
N PHE A 55 -2.82 -21.66 6.92
CA PHE A 55 -2.76 -23.12 6.86
C PHE A 55 -2.85 -23.83 8.21
N ASP A 56 -2.63 -23.16 9.33
CA ASP A 56 -2.75 -23.77 10.65
C ASP A 56 -4.21 -24.10 10.99
N ASN A 57 -4.41 -25.20 11.72
CA ASN A 57 -5.70 -25.65 12.24
C ASN A 57 -6.79 -25.84 11.17
N LEU A 58 -6.40 -26.23 9.94
CA LEU A 58 -7.36 -26.62 8.92
C LEU A 58 -7.92 -28.02 9.21
N THR A 59 -9.21 -28.08 9.53
CA THR A 59 -9.97 -29.33 9.56
C THR A 59 -10.29 -29.76 8.12
N THR A 60 -10.38 -31.07 7.87
CA THR A 60 -10.74 -31.62 6.54
C THR A 60 -12.16 -31.22 6.11
N GLU A 61 -13.08 -31.10 7.08
CA GLU A 61 -14.41 -30.57 6.84
C GLU A 61 -14.35 -29.05 6.61
N TYR A 62 -14.90 -28.59 5.49
CA TYR A 62 -14.94 -27.18 5.06
C TYR A 62 -13.58 -26.48 4.89
N ALA A 63 -12.46 -27.21 4.80
CA ALA A 63 -11.11 -26.65 4.63
C ALA A 63 -11.05 -25.50 3.60
N THR A 64 -11.67 -25.69 2.43
CA THR A 64 -11.67 -24.70 1.34
C THR A 64 -12.45 -23.43 1.67
N LYS A 65 -13.50 -23.50 2.50
CA LYS A 65 -14.23 -22.32 2.97
C LYS A 65 -13.40 -21.57 4.00
N VAL A 66 -12.80 -22.29 4.95
CA VAL A 66 -11.94 -21.71 6.00
C VAL A 66 -10.73 -21.00 5.38
N LEU A 67 -10.05 -21.64 4.42
CA LEU A 67 -8.95 -21.06 3.65
C LEU A 67 -9.33 -19.72 3.00
N ARG A 68 -10.48 -19.69 2.32
CA ARG A 68 -10.98 -18.47 1.66
C ARG A 68 -11.33 -17.39 2.67
N ALA A 69 -11.95 -17.74 3.79
CA ALA A 69 -12.28 -16.80 4.86
C ALA A 69 -11.02 -16.17 5.47
N LYS A 70 -10.00 -16.97 5.77
CA LYS A 70 -8.71 -16.48 6.29
C LYS A 70 -7.98 -15.58 5.30
N SER A 71 -7.98 -15.93 4.01
CA SER A 71 -7.40 -15.09 2.95
C SER A 71 -8.13 -13.75 2.83
N ALA A 72 -9.47 -13.77 2.83
CA ALA A 72 -10.29 -12.56 2.80
C ALA A 72 -10.08 -11.69 4.06
N PHE A 73 -9.93 -12.32 5.23
CA PHE A 73 -9.63 -11.62 6.48
C PHE A 73 -8.33 -10.81 6.37
N ILE A 74 -7.24 -11.39 5.88
CA ILE A 74 -5.95 -10.68 5.74
C ILE A 74 -6.13 -9.44 4.85
N GLN A 75 -6.85 -9.58 3.74
CA GLN A 75 -7.07 -8.46 2.81
C GLN A 75 -7.87 -7.32 3.46
N ILE A 76 -9.01 -7.65 4.07
CA ILE A 76 -9.85 -6.67 4.78
C ILE A 76 -9.08 -6.02 5.94
N PHE A 77 -8.30 -6.83 6.67
CA PHE A 77 -7.50 -6.34 7.78
C PHE A 77 -6.42 -5.35 7.32
N THR A 78 -5.70 -5.64 6.24
CA THR A 78 -4.70 -4.70 5.70
C THR A 78 -5.32 -3.42 5.19
N ASP A 79 -6.51 -3.49 4.58
CA ASP A 79 -7.22 -2.30 4.11
C ASP A 79 -7.70 -1.44 5.30
N TYR A 80 -8.19 -2.08 6.36
CA TYR A 80 -8.52 -1.40 7.62
C TYR A 80 -7.28 -0.76 8.26
N LEU A 81 -6.15 -1.47 8.29
CA LEU A 81 -4.91 -0.97 8.88
C LEU A 81 -4.42 0.30 8.16
N ILE A 82 -4.55 0.35 6.83
CA ILE A 82 -4.26 1.55 6.04
C ILE A 82 -5.14 2.72 6.50
N GLU A 83 -6.46 2.53 6.57
CA GLU A 83 -7.38 3.59 7.01
C GLU A 83 -7.07 4.05 8.43
N PHE A 84 -6.76 3.11 9.32
CA PHE A 84 -6.36 3.39 10.70
C PHE A 84 -5.08 4.23 10.80
N ILE A 85 -4.07 3.91 9.98
CA ILE A 85 -2.82 4.71 9.91
C ILE A 85 -3.12 6.11 9.37
N CYS A 86 -3.89 6.22 8.29
CA CYS A 86 -4.27 7.49 7.69
C CYS A 86 -5.03 8.39 8.67
N ASP A 87 -5.97 7.84 9.45
CA ASP A 87 -6.72 8.59 10.46
C ASP A 87 -5.83 9.06 11.62
N LYS A 88 -4.85 8.24 12.03
CA LYS A 88 -3.88 8.62 13.07
C LYS A 88 -2.91 9.71 12.63
N TYR A 89 -2.50 9.73 11.35
CA TYR A 89 -1.61 10.74 10.79
C TYR A 89 -2.33 12.04 10.37
N GLY A 90 -3.63 11.95 10.09
CA GLY A 90 -4.40 12.97 9.39
C GLY A 90 -4.35 12.72 7.88
N ARG A 91 -5.54 12.62 7.26
CA ARG A 91 -5.70 12.23 5.84
C ARG A 91 -4.99 13.16 4.85
N ASP A 92 -4.75 14.42 5.22
CA ASP A 92 -4.05 15.42 4.41
C ASP A 92 -2.52 15.20 4.34
N LYS A 93 -1.96 14.37 5.22
CA LYS A 93 -0.52 14.08 5.32
C LYS A 93 -0.09 12.78 4.63
N THR A 94 -1.04 12.07 4.03
CA THR A 94 -0.81 10.80 3.31
C THR A 94 -1.29 10.92 1.88
N TYR A 95 -0.44 10.56 0.91
CA TYR A 95 -0.74 10.81 -0.50
C TYR A 95 -1.21 9.58 -1.27
N LYS A 96 -0.81 8.39 -0.84
CA LYS A 96 -1.16 7.16 -1.56
C LYS A 96 -1.01 5.94 -0.66
N PRO A 97 -2.11 5.24 -0.36
CA PRO A 97 -2.04 3.91 0.22
C PRO A 97 -1.97 2.83 -0.86
N TYR A 98 -1.27 1.76 -0.57
CA TYR A 98 -1.21 0.55 -1.38
C TYR A 98 -1.24 -0.68 -0.46
N SER A 99 -2.10 -1.65 -0.75
CA SER A 99 -2.11 -2.97 -0.11
C SER A 99 -1.97 -4.07 -1.17
N LYS A 100 -1.09 -5.05 -0.91
CA LYS A 100 -1.04 -6.29 -1.70
C LYS A 100 -0.45 -7.43 -0.89
N ALA A 101 -1.14 -8.57 -0.88
CA ALA A 101 -0.67 -9.83 -0.28
C ALA A 101 -0.18 -9.69 1.17
N GLY A 102 -0.90 -8.91 1.99
CA GLY A 102 -0.55 -8.69 3.40
C GLY A 102 0.48 -7.58 3.63
N LYS A 103 1.03 -7.00 2.56
CA LYS A 103 1.94 -5.85 2.63
C LYS A 103 1.20 -4.56 2.41
N ILE A 104 1.59 -3.52 3.14
CA ILE A 104 1.06 -2.18 3.00
C ILE A 104 2.20 -1.18 2.81
N GLU A 105 1.95 -0.16 1.99
CA GLU A 105 2.86 0.95 1.74
C GLU A 105 2.06 2.25 1.72
N ILE A 106 2.50 3.24 2.50
CA ILE A 106 1.86 4.55 2.60
C ILE A 106 2.94 5.63 2.47
N LEU A 107 2.82 6.47 1.45
CA LEU A 107 3.67 7.66 1.31
C LEU A 107 3.13 8.79 2.20
N SER A 108 3.98 9.28 3.12
CA SER A 108 3.65 10.36 4.04
C SER A 108 4.62 11.55 3.91
N LYS A 109 4.13 12.75 4.25
CA LYS A 109 4.91 14.01 4.26
C LYS A 109 5.92 14.09 5.40
N ASN A 110 5.74 13.28 6.45
CA ASN A 110 6.63 13.26 7.61
C ASN A 110 6.50 11.94 8.37
N LEU A 111 7.50 11.63 9.18
CA LEU A 111 7.48 10.47 10.08
C LEU A 111 7.27 10.94 11.52
N ASN A 112 6.22 10.44 12.17
CA ASN A 112 6.04 10.58 13.61
C ASN A 112 6.17 9.20 14.26
N GLU A 113 7.36 8.89 14.80
CA GLU A 113 7.63 7.59 15.42
C GLU A 113 6.68 7.24 16.56
N ASN A 114 6.18 8.22 17.31
CA ASN A 114 5.28 7.96 18.43
C ASN A 114 3.93 7.43 17.93
N ILE A 115 3.46 7.95 16.80
CA ILE A 115 2.22 7.45 16.16
C ILE A 115 2.44 6.01 15.66
N ILE A 116 3.57 5.73 15.00
CA ILE A 116 3.89 4.37 14.54
C ILE A 116 3.97 3.38 15.71
N LYS A 117 4.66 3.75 16.80
CA LYS A 117 4.78 2.92 18.01
C LYS A 117 3.41 2.66 18.67
N ASP A 118 2.53 3.65 18.71
CA ASP A 118 1.16 3.50 19.22
C ASP A 118 0.32 2.55 18.36
N ILE A 119 0.39 2.69 17.03
CA ILE A 119 -0.29 1.81 16.07
C ILE A 119 0.21 0.37 16.24
N GLN A 120 1.52 0.17 16.27
CA GLN A 120 2.12 -1.16 16.42
C GLN A 120 1.69 -1.82 17.74
N LYS A 121 1.79 -1.10 18.87
CA LYS A 121 1.32 -1.59 20.17
C LYS A 121 -0.17 -1.95 20.16
N THR A 122 -1.00 -1.15 19.49
CA THR A 122 -2.44 -1.43 19.37
C THR A 122 -2.70 -2.72 18.59
N MET A 123 -2.01 -2.91 17.47
CA MET A 123 -2.13 -4.11 16.65
C MET A 123 -1.59 -5.34 17.39
N ASP A 124 -0.42 -5.25 18.02
CA ASP A 124 0.17 -6.36 18.78
C ASP A 124 -0.76 -6.83 19.89
N ASN A 125 -1.34 -5.90 20.65
CA ASN A 125 -2.31 -6.23 21.70
C ASN A 125 -3.57 -6.92 21.15
N TYR A 126 -4.06 -6.47 19.98
CA TYR A 126 -5.18 -7.13 19.32
C TYR A 126 -4.81 -8.56 18.91
N PHE A 127 -3.66 -8.76 18.26
CA PHE A 127 -3.25 -10.09 17.82
C PHE A 127 -2.97 -11.05 18.98
N MET A 128 -2.28 -10.58 20.04
CA MET A 128 -2.04 -11.35 21.25
C MET A 128 -3.35 -11.81 21.90
N LYS A 129 -4.37 -10.94 21.93
CA LYS A 129 -5.65 -11.25 22.57
C LYS A 129 -6.50 -12.27 21.78
N TYR A 130 -6.48 -12.21 20.44
CA TYR A 130 -7.44 -12.95 19.61
C TYR A 130 -6.85 -14.12 18.83
N PHE A 131 -5.52 -14.18 18.64
CA PHE A 131 -4.88 -15.18 17.78
C PHE A 131 -3.71 -15.92 18.43
N LEU A 132 -3.18 -15.42 19.55
CA LEU A 132 -2.11 -16.06 20.31
C LEU A 132 -2.73 -16.78 21.52
N VAL A 133 -3.32 -17.95 21.27
CA VAL A 133 -3.80 -18.90 22.29
C VAL A 133 -3.25 -20.27 21.96
#